data_AF-A0A966UPU8-F1
#
_entry.id   AF-A0A966UPU8-F1
#
_cell.length_a   1.000
_cell.length_b   1.000
_cell.length_c   1.000
_cell.angle_alpha   90.00
_cell.angle_beta   90.00
_cell.angle_gamma   90.00
#
_symmetry.space_group_name_H-M   'P 1'
#
loop_
_entity.id
_entity.type
_entity.pdbx_description
1 polymer ?
#
loop_
_entity_poly.entity_id
_entity_poly.type
_entity_poly.pdbx_seq_one_letter_code
_entity_poly.pdbx_strand_id
1 'polypeptide(L)'
;LVSENSKGDSLTESGSATGQTIGVRNVGAEISLVSKSIVTAGAPQTSGSNNIATSSLTANFVVRVKAVGGPVSFGTAASSTPMFDTTTSTFRVYRNSTNAGISSYATSTDFATPSGLTESNNTWTLPEGQTVDVPVTFKILGRSATAPLTDGIYSVSLEGVQTNARYGTTFMAGEADWRTTGVSFP
;
A
#
# COMPACT_ATOMS: atom_id res chain seq x y z
N LEU A 1 23.96 -15.48 -16.34
CA LEU A 1 22.85 -14.71 -16.95
C LEU A 1 22.09 -14.07 -15.81
N VAL A 2 22.29 -12.77 -15.60
CA VAL A 2 21.49 -11.98 -14.66
C VAL A 2 20.35 -11.40 -15.48
N SER A 3 19.11 -11.68 -15.12
CA SER A 3 17.94 -11.13 -15.81
C SER A 3 17.93 -9.61 -15.65
N GLU A 4 17.98 -8.91 -16.77
CA GLU A 4 17.75 -7.46 -16.82
C GLU A 4 16.25 -7.19 -16.67
N ASN A 5 15.89 -6.16 -15.90
CA ASN A 5 14.50 -5.76 -15.71
C ASN A 5 13.89 -5.35 -17.06
N SER A 6 12.85 -6.05 -17.52
CA SER A 6 12.20 -5.87 -18.83
C SER A 6 11.35 -4.59 -18.95
N LYS A 7 11.42 -3.66 -17.99
CA LYS A 7 10.75 -2.35 -18.05
C LYS A 7 11.76 -1.25 -18.39
N GLY A 8 12.27 -1.28 -19.61
CA GLY A 8 13.08 -0.18 -20.13
C GLY A 8 12.22 1.08 -20.27
N ASP A 9 12.44 2.06 -19.39
CA ASP A 9 11.90 3.41 -19.58
C ASP A 9 12.68 4.12 -20.69
N SER A 10 11.98 4.79 -21.61
CA SER A 10 12.61 5.58 -22.67
C SER A 10 13.17 6.88 -22.11
N LEU A 11 14.45 7.14 -22.32
CA LEU A 11 15.07 8.45 -22.05
C LEU A 11 15.00 9.34 -23.29
N THR A 12 14.57 10.58 -23.08
CA THR A 12 14.74 11.65 -24.06
C THR A 12 16.04 12.39 -23.72
N GLU A 13 17.09 12.21 -24.52
CA GLU A 13 18.30 13.03 -24.42
C GLU A 13 18.00 14.48 -24.85
N SER A 14 18.39 15.46 -24.03
CA SER A 14 18.47 16.85 -24.43
C SER A 14 19.94 17.29 -24.46
N GLY A 15 20.53 17.42 -25.65
CA GLY A 15 21.90 17.92 -25.84
C GLY A 15 22.63 17.28 -27.01
N SER A 16 23.70 17.93 -27.49
CA SER A 16 24.58 17.41 -28.54
C SER A 16 25.90 16.92 -27.94
N ALA A 17 25.92 15.71 -27.39
CA ALA A 17 27.13 15.08 -26.87
C ALA A 17 27.45 13.81 -27.66
N THR A 18 27.84 13.97 -28.94
CA THR A 18 28.27 12.85 -29.78
C THR A 18 29.53 12.19 -29.18
N GLY A 19 29.46 10.89 -28.89
CA GLY A 19 30.61 10.10 -28.42
C GLY A 19 30.82 10.01 -26.89
N GLN A 20 29.85 10.47 -26.09
CA GLN A 20 29.85 10.26 -24.63
C GLN A 20 28.82 9.19 -24.27
N THR A 21 29.18 8.23 -23.42
CA THR A 21 28.22 7.24 -22.90
C THR A 21 27.47 7.84 -21.72
N ILE A 22 26.14 7.91 -21.78
CA ILE A 22 25.30 8.22 -20.62
C ILE A 22 24.98 6.90 -19.90
N GLY A 23 25.42 6.79 -18.64
CA GLY A 23 25.00 5.70 -17.76
C GLY A 23 23.70 6.08 -17.03
N VAL A 24 22.65 5.28 -17.21
CA VAL A 24 21.39 5.45 -16.46
C VAL A 24 21.54 4.73 -15.13
N ARG A 25 21.63 5.47 -14.02
CA ARG A 25 21.54 4.89 -12.68
C ARG A 25 20.06 4.85 -12.27
N ASN A 26 19.44 3.68 -12.35
CA ASN A 26 18.06 3.53 -11.89
C ASN A 26 18.05 3.47 -10.35
N VAL A 27 17.41 4.45 -9.70
CA VAL A 27 17.24 4.51 -8.25
C VAL A 27 15.79 4.17 -7.93
N GLY A 28 15.56 3.18 -7.08
CA GLY A 28 14.20 2.80 -6.73
C GLY A 28 14.09 1.78 -5.62
N ALA A 29 12.84 1.51 -5.24
CA ALA A 29 12.50 0.50 -4.25
C ALA A 29 12.23 -0.84 -4.93
N GLU A 30 12.93 -1.89 -4.51
CA GLU A 30 12.55 -3.28 -4.74
C GLU A 30 11.56 -3.68 -3.64
N ILE A 31 10.37 -4.17 -4.02
CA ILE A 31 9.24 -4.38 -3.12
C ILE A 31 8.77 -5.83 -3.21
N SER A 32 8.55 -6.47 -2.05
CA SER A 32 7.98 -7.80 -1.95
C SER A 32 7.05 -7.93 -0.74
N LEU A 33 6.10 -8.86 -0.80
CA LEU A 33 5.19 -9.13 0.30
C LEU A 33 5.79 -10.23 1.20
N VAL A 34 5.92 -9.93 2.49
CA VAL A 34 6.41 -10.90 3.49
C VAL A 34 5.24 -11.68 4.08
N SER A 35 4.19 -10.98 4.49
CA SER A 35 2.98 -11.61 5.04
C SER A 35 1.75 -10.72 4.89
N LYS A 36 0.58 -11.35 4.99
CA LYS A 36 -0.73 -10.69 5.01
C LYS A 36 -1.67 -11.45 5.93
N SER A 37 -2.53 -10.74 6.65
CA SER A 37 -3.59 -11.33 7.47
C SER A 37 -4.79 -10.40 7.51
N ILE A 38 -5.94 -10.94 7.91
CA ILE A 38 -7.17 -10.19 8.02
C ILE A 38 -7.98 -10.74 9.18
N VAL A 39 -8.54 -9.84 10.00
CA VAL A 39 -9.36 -10.18 11.15
C VAL A 39 -10.56 -9.26 11.20
N THR A 40 -11.66 -9.75 11.76
CA THR A 40 -12.83 -8.94 12.08
C THR A 40 -12.98 -8.82 13.59
N ALA A 41 -13.49 -7.68 14.03
CA ALA A 41 -13.80 -7.40 15.42
C ALA A 41 -15.17 -6.70 15.50
N GLY A 42 -15.91 -6.94 16.59
CA GLY A 42 -17.30 -6.49 16.73
C GLY A 42 -18.31 -7.47 16.12
N ALA A 43 -19.56 -7.39 16.59
CA ALA A 43 -20.63 -8.31 16.19
C ALA A 43 -21.51 -7.74 15.06
N PRO A 44 -22.06 -8.58 14.15
CA PRO A 44 -23.13 -8.18 13.23
C PRO A 44 -24.36 -7.69 14.01
N GLN A 45 -25.05 -6.66 13.52
CA GLN A 45 -26.29 -6.17 14.14
C GLN A 45 -27.49 -6.46 13.23
N THR A 46 -28.49 -7.12 13.78
CA THR A 46 -29.84 -7.20 13.22
C THR A 46 -30.54 -5.84 13.30
N SER A 47 -31.43 -5.56 12.34
CA SER A 47 -32.12 -4.29 12.10
C SER A 47 -32.85 -3.72 13.33
N GLY A 48 -32.40 -2.55 13.82
CA GLY A 48 -33.04 -1.77 14.89
C GLY A 48 -32.84 -0.26 14.69
N SER A 49 -33.83 0.55 15.10
CA SER A 49 -33.96 1.97 14.74
C SER A 49 -32.88 2.92 15.29
N ASN A 50 -31.99 2.45 16.16
CA ASN A 50 -30.90 3.24 16.77
C ASN A 50 -29.56 2.47 16.81
N ASN A 51 -29.25 1.69 15.76
CA ASN A 51 -28.01 0.90 15.70
C ASN A 51 -26.76 1.76 15.41
N ILE A 52 -25.93 1.99 16.43
CA ILE A 52 -24.56 2.49 16.27
C ILE A 52 -23.63 1.27 16.23
N ALA A 53 -23.41 0.69 15.04
CA ALA A 53 -22.48 -0.43 14.88
C ALA A 53 -21.00 0.01 14.98
N THR A 54 -20.17 -0.82 15.65
CA THR A 54 -18.72 -0.68 15.81
C THR A 54 -17.93 -1.88 15.25
N SER A 55 -18.49 -2.61 14.28
CA SER A 55 -17.71 -3.68 13.62
C SER A 55 -16.56 -3.06 12.81
N SER A 56 -15.41 -3.72 12.84
CA SER A 56 -14.26 -3.35 12.05
C SER A 56 -13.58 -4.57 11.47
N LEU A 57 -13.05 -4.40 10.27
CA LEU A 57 -12.16 -5.36 9.64
C LEU A 57 -10.78 -4.73 9.58
N THR A 58 -9.77 -5.48 9.99
CA THR A 58 -8.38 -5.06 10.03
C THR A 58 -7.56 -6.02 9.19
N ALA A 59 -6.95 -5.51 8.13
CA ALA A 59 -5.99 -6.19 7.31
C ALA A 59 -4.57 -5.73 7.69
N ASN A 60 -3.69 -6.67 7.99
CA ASN A 60 -2.28 -6.39 8.28
C ASN A 60 -1.44 -6.93 7.15
N PHE A 61 -0.48 -6.13 6.68
CA PHE A 61 0.54 -6.56 5.72
C PHE A 61 1.92 -6.28 6.30
N VAL A 62 2.89 -7.11 5.92
CA VAL A 62 4.31 -6.82 6.13
C VAL A 62 4.95 -6.75 4.76
N VAL A 63 5.43 -5.57 4.38
CA VAL A 63 6.02 -5.30 3.07
C VAL A 63 7.52 -5.14 3.24
N ARG A 64 8.29 -5.96 2.52
CA ARG A 64 9.75 -5.83 2.47
C ARG A 64 10.14 -4.85 1.38
N VAL A 65 11.00 -3.92 1.74
CA VAL A 65 11.49 -2.87 0.87
C VAL A 65 13.00 -2.85 0.88
N LYS A 66 13.61 -2.76 -0.29
CA LYS A 66 15.05 -2.59 -0.45
C LYS A 66 15.35 -1.41 -1.36
N ALA A 67 16.28 -0.55 -0.96
CA ALA A 67 16.73 0.56 -1.80
C ALA A 67 17.80 0.07 -2.78
N VAL A 68 17.58 0.27 -4.08
CA VAL A 68 18.47 -0.19 -5.16
C VAL A 68 18.91 1.01 -5.99
N GLY A 69 20.21 1.08 -6.28
CA GLY A 69 20.81 2.12 -7.12
C GLY A 69 20.94 3.50 -6.47
N GLY A 70 20.45 3.68 -5.24
CA GLY A 70 20.60 4.90 -4.44
C GLY A 70 19.69 4.87 -3.20
N PRO A 71 19.79 5.88 -2.31
CA PRO A 71 18.86 6.02 -1.20
C PRO A 71 17.44 6.32 -1.73
N VAL A 72 16.43 5.77 -1.07
CA VAL A 72 15.01 5.96 -1.41
C VAL A 72 14.29 6.50 -0.19
N SER A 73 13.48 7.54 -0.36
CA SER A 73 12.66 8.06 0.74
C SER A 73 11.17 7.76 0.57
N PHE A 74 10.52 7.65 1.72
CA PHE A 74 9.14 7.21 1.86
C PHE A 74 8.45 8.15 2.84
N GLY A 75 7.23 8.57 2.51
CA GLY A 75 6.39 9.34 3.42
C GLY A 75 5.84 8.46 4.54
N THR A 76 5.70 9.00 5.74
CA THR A 76 4.95 8.36 6.84
C THR A 76 3.45 8.49 6.64
N ALA A 77 2.65 7.87 7.52
CA ALA A 77 1.20 7.98 7.47
C ALA A 77 0.70 9.44 7.60
N ALA A 78 1.51 10.33 8.20
CA ALA A 78 1.21 11.76 8.33
C ALA A 78 1.70 12.61 7.14
N SER A 79 2.36 12.01 6.14
CA SER A 79 2.79 12.70 4.93
C SER A 79 1.61 13.07 4.04
N SER A 80 1.73 14.14 3.26
CA SER A 80 0.80 14.42 2.15
C SER A 80 0.89 13.37 1.03
N THR A 81 2.00 12.61 0.99
CA THR A 81 2.24 11.50 0.07
C THR A 81 2.77 10.30 0.87
N PRO A 82 1.89 9.63 1.62
CA PRO A 82 2.27 8.50 2.46
C PRO A 82 2.69 7.32 1.59
N MET A 83 3.64 6.50 2.08
CA MET A 83 4.03 5.26 1.42
C MET A 83 2.83 4.34 1.16
N PHE A 84 1.92 4.26 2.12
CA PHE A 84 0.64 3.55 2.03
C PHE A 84 -0.50 4.52 2.30
N ASP A 85 -1.25 4.88 1.26
CA ASP A 85 -2.42 5.73 1.41
C ASP A 85 -3.64 4.91 1.85
N THR A 86 -4.61 5.57 2.47
CA THR A 86 -5.94 5.06 2.83
C THR A 86 -6.89 4.94 1.63
N THR A 87 -6.53 5.57 0.51
CA THR A 87 -7.35 5.65 -0.71
C THR A 87 -7.33 4.36 -1.53
N THR A 88 -8.24 4.30 -2.51
CA THR A 88 -8.40 3.18 -3.45
C THR A 88 -7.19 2.92 -4.36
N SER A 89 -6.15 3.75 -4.29
CA SER A 89 -4.93 3.62 -5.09
C SER A 89 -3.89 2.69 -4.46
N THR A 90 -3.77 2.68 -3.12
CA THR A 90 -2.88 1.78 -2.38
C THR A 90 -3.61 0.52 -1.95
N PHE A 91 -4.84 0.64 -1.44
CA PHE A 91 -5.63 -0.51 -1.02
C PHE A 91 -6.94 -0.60 -1.78
N ARG A 92 -7.34 -1.83 -2.13
CA ARG A 92 -8.67 -2.10 -2.68
C ARG A 92 -9.38 -3.13 -1.82
N VAL A 93 -10.64 -2.84 -1.51
CA VAL A 93 -11.50 -3.77 -0.79
C VAL A 93 -12.38 -4.52 -1.77
N TYR A 94 -12.40 -5.84 -1.65
CA TYR A 94 -13.23 -6.72 -2.46
C TYR A 94 -14.32 -7.34 -1.59
N ARG A 95 -15.54 -7.39 -2.11
CA ARG A 95 -16.68 -8.14 -1.57
C ARG A 95 -17.10 -9.18 -2.60
N ASN A 96 -17.14 -10.45 -2.23
CA ASN A 96 -17.47 -11.57 -3.13
C ASN A 96 -16.63 -11.50 -4.44
N SER A 97 -15.33 -11.24 -4.30
CA SER A 97 -14.36 -11.10 -5.40
C SER A 97 -14.58 -9.91 -6.35
N THR A 98 -15.52 -9.01 -6.06
CA THR A 98 -15.74 -7.78 -6.82
C THR A 98 -15.31 -6.57 -5.99
N ASN A 99 -14.75 -5.54 -6.64
CA ASN A 99 -14.39 -4.30 -5.94
C ASN A 99 -15.64 -3.71 -5.24
N ALA A 100 -15.56 -3.54 -3.93
CA ALA A 100 -16.65 -3.05 -3.10
C ALA A 100 -16.81 -1.51 -3.16
N GLY A 101 -15.80 -0.79 -3.64
CA GLY A 101 -15.87 0.67 -3.79
C GLY A 101 -16.06 1.43 -2.46
N ILE A 102 -15.48 0.91 -1.37
CA ILE A 102 -15.57 1.52 -0.04
C ILE A 102 -14.83 2.86 -0.04
N SER A 103 -15.51 3.92 0.43
CA SER A 103 -14.96 5.27 0.48
C SER A 103 -14.00 5.48 1.66
N SER A 104 -13.15 6.51 1.55
CA SER A 104 -12.12 6.85 2.55
C SER A 104 -12.68 7.18 3.94
N TYR A 105 -13.95 7.57 4.06
CA TYR A 105 -14.58 7.83 5.37
C TYR A 105 -14.77 6.58 6.23
N ALA A 106 -14.71 5.40 5.62
CA ALA A 106 -14.82 4.13 6.31
C ALA A 106 -13.46 3.43 6.45
N THR A 107 -12.36 4.03 5.95
CA THR A 107 -11.04 3.40 5.92
C THR A 107 -10.00 4.20 6.68
N SER A 108 -8.99 3.52 7.21
CA SER A 108 -7.81 4.14 7.81
C SER A 108 -6.60 3.24 7.63
N THR A 109 -5.42 3.84 7.48
CA THR A 109 -4.15 3.13 7.34
C THR A 109 -3.20 3.68 8.40
N ASP A 110 -2.43 2.79 9.01
CA ASP A 110 -1.38 3.16 9.94
C ASP A 110 -0.11 2.34 9.68
N PHE A 111 1.03 2.99 9.79
CA PHE A 111 2.36 2.42 9.67
C PHE A 111 3.38 3.40 10.25
N ALA A 112 4.45 2.85 10.83
CA ALA A 112 5.51 3.65 11.46
C ALA A 112 6.78 3.64 10.62
N THR A 113 7.60 4.67 10.81
CA THR A 113 9.01 4.65 10.37
C THR A 113 9.69 3.42 10.95
N PRO A 114 10.34 2.56 10.13
CA PRO A 114 10.97 1.36 10.63
C PRO A 114 12.11 1.63 11.62
N SER A 115 12.34 0.67 12.53
CA SER A 115 13.42 0.76 13.51
C SER A 115 14.79 0.91 12.83
N GLY A 116 15.64 1.78 13.39
CA GLY A 116 16.97 2.06 12.86
C GLY A 116 17.00 3.11 11.75
N LEU A 117 15.85 3.66 11.34
CA LEU A 117 15.77 4.78 10.42
C LEU A 117 15.27 6.04 11.16
N THR A 118 15.71 7.19 10.68
CA THR A 118 15.32 8.49 11.24
C THR A 118 14.22 9.10 10.39
N GLU A 119 13.17 9.57 11.07
CA GLU A 119 12.11 10.38 10.48
C GLU A 119 12.48 11.87 10.57
N SER A 120 12.25 12.60 9.48
CA SER A 120 12.34 14.05 9.41
C SER A 120 11.27 14.58 8.47
N ASN A 121 10.45 15.53 8.92
CA ASN A 121 9.35 16.12 8.14
C ASN A 121 8.41 15.07 7.52
N ASN A 122 7.89 14.14 8.34
CA ASN A 122 7.00 13.06 7.92
C ASN A 122 7.55 12.17 6.78
N THR A 123 8.88 12.08 6.68
CA THR A 123 9.59 11.29 5.68
C THR A 123 10.75 10.55 6.33
N TRP A 124 11.04 9.34 5.86
CA TRP A 124 12.24 8.58 6.23
C TRP A 124 12.97 8.11 4.99
N THR A 125 14.28 7.98 5.08
CA THR A 125 15.13 7.56 3.96
C THR A 125 15.79 6.22 4.26
N LEU A 126 15.63 5.27 3.34
CA LEU A 126 16.34 3.99 3.33
C LEU A 126 17.64 4.14 2.53
N PRO A 127 18.82 3.95 3.15
CA PRO A 127 20.09 4.01 2.43
C PRO A 127 20.20 2.92 1.34
N GLU A 128 20.97 3.18 0.28
CA GLU A 128 21.21 2.21 -0.80
C GLU A 128 21.69 0.85 -0.25
N GLY A 129 21.11 -0.23 -0.77
CA GLY A 129 21.47 -1.61 -0.39
C GLY A 129 20.78 -2.12 0.88
N GLN A 130 20.20 -1.23 1.69
CA GLN A 130 19.49 -1.63 2.91
C GLN A 130 18.12 -2.22 2.60
N THR A 131 17.70 -3.17 3.44
CA THR A 131 16.39 -3.82 3.39
C THR A 131 15.68 -3.65 4.71
N VAL A 132 14.37 -3.42 4.67
CA VAL A 132 13.53 -3.27 5.85
C VAL A 132 12.14 -3.85 5.63
N ASP A 133 11.55 -4.38 6.70
CA ASP A 133 10.18 -4.87 6.71
C ASP A 133 9.28 -3.80 7.35
N VAL A 134 8.26 -3.36 6.61
CA VAL A 134 7.31 -2.33 7.03
C VAL A 134 5.97 -2.98 7.35
N PRO A 135 5.58 -3.05 8.64
CA PRO A 135 4.23 -3.45 9.02
C PRO A 135 3.26 -2.33 8.69
N VAL A 136 2.16 -2.67 8.01
CA VAL A 136 1.07 -1.73 7.70
C VAL A 136 -0.26 -2.34 8.12
N THR A 137 -1.06 -1.51 8.78
CA THR A 137 -2.41 -1.86 9.21
C THR A 137 -3.40 -1.05 8.40
N PHE A 138 -4.27 -1.73 7.66
CA PHE A 138 -5.42 -1.13 6.99
C PHE A 138 -6.69 -1.56 7.72
N LYS A 139 -7.57 -0.61 8.02
CA LYS A 139 -8.81 -0.85 8.74
C LYS A 139 -9.98 -0.33 7.94
N ILE A 140 -11.07 -1.09 7.94
CA ILE A 140 -12.38 -0.61 7.51
C ILE A 140 -13.40 -0.73 8.65
N LEU A 141 -14.35 0.19 8.70
CA LEU A 141 -15.53 0.09 9.56
C LEU A 141 -16.65 -0.64 8.82
N GLY A 142 -17.48 -1.42 9.52
CA GLY A 142 -18.68 -2.08 8.97
C GLY A 142 -19.82 -1.12 8.61
N ARG A 143 -19.48 0.15 8.40
CA ARG A 143 -20.39 1.20 7.99
C ARG A 143 -19.65 2.24 7.16
N SER A 144 -20.40 2.86 6.27
CA SER A 144 -20.05 4.12 5.63
C SER A 144 -20.55 5.31 6.47
N ALA A 145 -20.37 6.52 5.93
CA ALA A 145 -20.93 7.74 6.51
C ALA A 145 -22.47 7.68 6.62
N THR A 146 -23.16 6.99 5.70
CA THR A 146 -24.62 7.08 5.55
C THR A 146 -25.36 5.76 5.79
N ALA A 147 -24.69 4.62 5.76
CA ALA A 147 -25.32 3.30 5.91
C ALA A 147 -24.33 2.23 6.38
N PRO A 148 -24.80 1.11 6.98
CA PRO A 148 -24.01 -0.10 7.13
C PRO A 148 -23.42 -0.57 5.79
N LEU A 149 -22.27 -1.23 5.83
CA LEU A 149 -21.78 -1.93 4.65
C LEU A 149 -22.66 -3.17 4.37
N THR A 150 -22.60 -3.68 3.14
CA THR A 150 -23.41 -4.85 2.76
C THR A 150 -22.68 -6.14 3.11
N ASP A 151 -23.36 -7.04 3.80
CA ASP A 151 -22.86 -8.37 4.12
C ASP A 151 -22.21 -9.09 2.91
N GLY A 152 -21.10 -9.76 3.18
CA GLY A 152 -20.42 -10.62 2.21
C GLY A 152 -19.11 -11.19 2.71
N ILE A 153 -18.37 -11.80 1.78
CA ILE A 153 -16.98 -12.21 2.02
C ILE A 153 -16.06 -11.08 1.56
N TYR A 154 -15.42 -10.42 2.53
CA TYR A 154 -14.53 -9.31 2.31
C TYR A 154 -13.06 -9.72 2.31
N SER A 155 -12.27 -9.09 1.46
CA SER A 155 -10.81 -9.20 1.43
C SER A 155 -10.19 -7.85 1.06
N VAL A 156 -8.95 -7.63 1.45
CA VAL A 156 -8.21 -6.39 1.16
C VAL A 156 -7.01 -6.73 0.30
N SER A 157 -6.79 -5.96 -0.76
CA SER A 157 -5.64 -6.06 -1.64
C SER A 157 -4.75 -4.85 -1.47
N LEU A 158 -3.44 -5.07 -1.33
CA LEU A 158 -2.43 -4.02 -1.47
C LEU A 158 -2.11 -3.89 -2.97
N GLU A 159 -2.51 -2.80 -3.60
CA GLU A 159 -2.42 -2.57 -5.05
C GLU A 159 -1.34 -1.58 -5.45
N GLY A 160 -0.74 -0.86 -4.50
CA GLY A 160 0.37 0.02 -4.81
C GLY A 160 1.14 0.50 -3.59
N VAL A 161 2.33 1.03 -3.85
CA VAL A 161 3.23 1.64 -2.86
C VAL A 161 3.79 2.93 -3.44
N GLN A 162 3.80 4.00 -2.66
CA GLN A 162 4.36 5.29 -3.07
C GLN A 162 5.78 5.47 -2.53
N THR A 163 6.62 6.13 -3.34
CA THR A 163 7.96 6.60 -2.98
C THR A 163 8.10 8.07 -3.39
N ASN A 164 8.35 8.95 -2.41
CA ASN A 164 8.58 10.39 -2.57
C ASN A 164 7.68 11.15 -3.57
N ALA A 165 6.35 11.11 -3.40
CA ALA A 165 5.34 11.88 -4.17
C ALA A 165 5.34 11.74 -5.70
N ARG A 166 6.37 11.10 -6.28
CA ARG A 166 6.72 11.16 -7.70
C ARG A 166 6.73 9.77 -8.34
N TYR A 167 6.94 8.72 -7.56
CA TYR A 167 7.06 7.35 -8.06
C TYR A 167 6.18 6.42 -7.23
N GLY A 168 5.08 5.95 -7.83
CA GLY A 168 4.26 4.88 -7.29
C GLY A 168 4.42 3.63 -8.14
N THR A 169 4.45 2.46 -7.52
CA THR A 169 4.39 1.19 -8.24
C THR A 169 3.04 0.52 -8.02
N THR A 170 2.51 -0.07 -9.08
CA THR A 170 1.21 -0.78 -9.11
C THR A 170 1.33 -2.18 -9.70
N PHE A 171 2.55 -2.74 -9.74
CA PHE A 171 2.77 -4.07 -10.30
C PHE A 171 2.00 -5.18 -9.57
N MET A 172 1.60 -4.93 -8.32
CA MET A 172 0.77 -5.81 -7.50
C MET A 172 -0.74 -5.65 -7.72
N ALA A 173 -1.18 -4.65 -8.50
CA ALA A 173 -2.59 -4.37 -8.69
C ALA A 173 -3.29 -5.54 -9.41
N GLY A 174 -4.38 -6.03 -8.81
CA GLY A 174 -5.12 -7.18 -9.33
C GLY A 174 -4.53 -8.56 -9.00
N GLU A 175 -3.31 -8.64 -8.47
CA GLU A 175 -2.64 -9.89 -8.15
C GLU A 175 -3.22 -10.53 -6.88
N ALA A 176 -3.65 -11.80 -6.97
CA ALA A 176 -4.25 -12.52 -5.85
C ALA A 176 -3.25 -12.72 -4.69
N ASP A 177 -1.95 -12.81 -5.00
CA ASP A 177 -0.88 -12.93 -4.02
C ASP A 177 -0.75 -11.69 -3.12
N TRP A 178 -1.29 -10.56 -3.54
CA TRP A 178 -1.32 -9.31 -2.75
C TRP A 178 -2.67 -9.06 -2.06
N ARG A 179 -3.61 -10.01 -2.18
CA ARG A 179 -4.93 -9.98 -1.55
C ARG A 179 -5.00 -10.90 -0.35
N THR A 180 -5.53 -10.42 0.77
CA THR A 180 -5.81 -11.27 1.94
C THR A 180 -6.79 -12.39 1.61
N THR A 181 -6.89 -13.38 2.48
CA THR A 181 -8.01 -14.32 2.46
C THR A 181 -9.35 -13.58 2.64
N GLY A 182 -10.44 -14.23 2.25
CA GLY A 182 -11.79 -13.73 2.49
C GLY A 182 -12.25 -13.98 3.92
N VAL A 183 -12.92 -13.00 4.53
CA VAL A 183 -13.60 -13.13 5.84
C VAL A 183 -15.04 -12.65 5.74
N SER A 184 -15.95 -13.26 6.49
CA SER A 184 -17.32 -12.77 6.56
C SER A 184 -17.35 -11.44 7.29
N PHE A 185 -17.96 -10.43 6.67
CA PHE A 185 -18.07 -9.08 7.21
C PHE A 185 -19.35 -8.39 6.68
N PRO A 186 -20.03 -7.59 7.52
CA PRO A 186 -21.04 -6.61 7.12
C PRO A 186 -20.41 -5.39 6.44
#